data_AF-A0A8B7JJT8-F1
#
_entry.id   AF-A0A8B7JJT8-F1
#
_cell.length_a   1.000
_cell.length_b   1.000
_cell.length_c   1.000
_cell.angle_alpha   90.00
_cell.angle_beta   90.00
_cell.angle_gamma   90.00
#
_symmetry.space_group_name_H-M   'P 1'
#
loop_
_entity.id
_entity.type
_entity.pdbx_description
1 polymer ?
#
loop_
_entity_poly.entity_id
_entity_poly.type
_entity_poly.pdbx_seq_one_letter_code
_entity_poly.pdbx_strand_id
1 'polypeptide(L)'
;PCLQYWPEPGLQQYGPMEVEYVSGAADEDLVSRVFRVQNITRLQEGHLMVRHFQYLRWSAYRDTPDSKKSFLHLLAQVERWQKESGDGRTVVHCLNGGGRSGTFCASTMILEMIKCHNMVDVFYAAKTLRNYKPNMVETL
;
A
#
# COMPACT_ATOMS: atom_id res chain seq x y z
N PRO A 1 16.68 5.50 -2.37
CA PRO A 1 16.08 4.44 -1.52
C PRO A 1 15.14 5.06 -0.48
N CYS A 2 14.02 4.41 -0.16
CA CYS A 2 13.16 4.85 0.94
C CYS A 2 13.81 4.45 2.27
N LEU A 3 13.83 5.37 3.24
CA LEU A 3 14.32 5.06 4.58
C LEU A 3 13.38 4.05 5.25
N GLN A 4 13.93 3.16 6.07
CA GLN A 4 13.13 2.29 6.90
C GLN A 4 12.41 3.12 7.96
N TYR A 5 11.08 3.06 7.95
CA TYR A 5 10.19 3.81 8.85
C TYR A 5 9.40 2.89 9.80
N TRP A 6 9.79 1.63 9.88
CA TRP A 6 9.19 0.62 10.74
C TRP A 6 10.25 -0.03 11.64
N PRO A 7 9.86 -0.51 12.83
CA PRO A 7 10.77 -1.24 13.70
C PRO A 7 11.10 -2.62 13.12
N GLU A 8 12.33 -3.06 13.31
CA GLU A 8 12.62 -4.51 13.36
C GLU A 8 12.00 -5.11 14.63
N PRO A 9 11.94 -6.44 14.84
CA PRO A 9 11.20 -7.03 15.96
C PRO A 9 11.44 -6.29 17.28
N GLY A 10 10.35 -5.76 17.86
CA GLY A 10 10.40 -4.87 19.01
C GLY A 10 9.45 -3.67 18.89
N LEU A 11 9.72 -2.68 19.74
CA LEU A 11 8.94 -1.46 19.91
C LEU A 11 9.81 -0.26 19.55
N GLN A 12 9.29 0.66 18.73
CA GLN A 12 9.98 1.91 18.41
C GLN A 12 9.01 3.09 18.42
N GLN A 13 9.49 4.21 18.94
CA GLN A 13 8.74 5.46 19.00
C GLN A 13 9.19 6.44 17.92
N TYR A 14 8.22 7.00 17.19
CA TYR A 14 8.38 8.02 16.16
C TYR A 14 7.55 9.25 16.56
N GLY A 15 8.16 10.15 17.33
CA GLY A 15 7.44 11.29 17.91
C GLY A 15 6.34 10.82 18.87
N PRO A 16 5.07 11.22 18.71
CA PRO A 16 3.97 10.76 19.57
C PRO A 16 3.44 9.36 19.20
N MET A 17 3.97 8.74 18.14
CA MET A 17 3.52 7.43 17.68
C MET A 17 4.44 6.34 18.19
N GLU A 18 3.88 5.38 18.92
CA GLU A 18 4.54 4.14 19.28
C GLU A 18 4.12 3.05 18.28
N VAL A 19 5.11 2.32 17.75
CA VAL A 19 4.92 1.29 16.74
C VAL A 19 5.59 0.01 17.23
N GLU A 20 4.79 -1.03 17.39
CA GLU A 20 5.23 -2.35 17.84
C GLU A 20 5.09 -3.37 16.71
N TYR A 21 6.15 -4.13 16.46
CA TYR A 21 6.08 -5.30 15.57
C TYR A 21 5.31 -6.43 16.25
N VAL A 22 4.22 -6.87 15.61
CA VAL A 22 3.38 -7.97 16.13
C VAL A 22 3.69 -9.28 15.42
N SER A 23 3.70 -9.27 14.09
CA SER A 23 3.97 -10.47 13.29
C SER A 23 4.35 -10.10 11.86
N GLY A 24 4.84 -11.08 11.10
CA GLY A 24 5.20 -10.88 9.72
C GLY A 24 5.25 -12.20 8.95
N ALA A 25 5.09 -12.09 7.64
CA ALA A 25 5.23 -13.19 6.70
C ALA A 25 5.95 -12.67 5.46
N ALA A 26 6.87 -13.45 4.92
CA ALA A 26 7.61 -13.11 3.71
C ALA A 26 7.52 -14.26 2.72
N ASP A 27 7.25 -13.92 1.46
CA ASP A 27 7.45 -14.78 0.31
C ASP A 27 8.41 -14.11 -0.69
N GLU A 28 8.63 -14.73 -1.86
CA GLU A 28 9.56 -14.20 -2.87
C GLU A 28 9.12 -12.85 -3.46
N ASP A 29 7.83 -12.55 -3.42
CA ASP A 29 7.24 -11.40 -4.10
C ASP A 29 6.86 -10.26 -3.15
N LEU A 30 6.56 -10.59 -1.89
CA LEU A 30 5.90 -9.73 -0.92
C LEU A 30 6.41 -10.00 0.50
N VAL A 31 6.76 -8.93 1.22
CA VAL A 31 6.90 -8.97 2.67
C VAL A 31 5.71 -8.28 3.31
N SER A 32 5.04 -8.97 4.22
CA SER A 32 3.94 -8.43 5.01
C SER A 32 4.33 -8.35 6.48
N ARG A 33 3.97 -7.25 7.13
CA ARG A 33 4.21 -7.03 8.57
C ARG A 33 2.93 -6.51 9.19
N VAL A 34 2.65 -6.90 10.43
CA VAL A 34 1.55 -6.38 11.22
C VAL A 34 2.15 -5.60 12.38
N PHE A 35 1.73 -4.35 12.48
CA PHE A 35 2.15 -3.44 13.52
C PHE A 35 0.97 -3.05 14.39
N ARG A 36 1.21 -2.91 15.69
CA ARG A 36 0.32 -2.18 16.59
C ARG A 36 0.85 -0.76 16.67
N VAL A 37 0.00 0.22 16.31
CA VAL A 37 0.34 1.64 16.30
C VAL A 37 -0.54 2.38 17.29
N GLN A 38 0.06 3.11 18.21
CA GLN A 38 -0.65 3.86 19.23
C GLN A 38 -0.12 5.30 19.33
N ASN A 39 -1.02 6.26 19.48
CA ASN A 39 -0.64 7.62 19.84
C ASN A 39 -0.58 7.74 21.36
N ILE A 40 0.64 7.84 21.92
CA ILE A 40 0.85 7.87 23.37
C ILE A 40 0.32 9.14 24.05
N THR A 41 0.05 10.19 23.26
CA THR A 41 -0.59 11.42 23.78
C THR A 41 -2.11 11.33 23.82
N ARG A 42 -2.69 10.27 23.23
CA ARG A 42 -4.14 10.06 23.10
C ARG A 42 -4.53 8.61 23.39
N LEU A 43 -4.10 8.09 24.54
CA LEU A 43 -4.31 6.68 24.92
C LEU A 43 -5.78 6.25 24.88
N GLN A 44 -6.72 7.16 25.13
CA GLN A 44 -8.16 6.88 25.04
C GLN A 44 -8.66 6.53 23.62
N GLU A 45 -7.93 6.91 22.55
CA GLU A 45 -8.26 6.53 21.18
C GLU A 45 -7.89 5.07 20.87
N GLY A 46 -7.19 4.39 21.78
CA GLY A 46 -6.75 3.01 21.63
C GLY A 46 -5.55 2.87 20.68
N HIS A 47 -5.45 1.71 20.05
CA HIS A 47 -4.40 1.38 19.08
C HIS A 47 -5.00 0.90 17.77
N LEU A 48 -4.23 1.01 16.69
CA LEU A 48 -4.58 0.49 15.37
C LEU A 48 -3.68 -0.67 15.00
N MET A 49 -4.28 -1.72 14.47
CA MET A 49 -3.55 -2.80 13.81
C MET A 49 -3.32 -2.41 12.35
N VAL A 50 -2.07 -2.18 11.99
CA VAL A 50 -1.66 -1.74 10.65
C VAL A 50 -0.93 -2.89 9.95
N ARG A 51 -1.47 -3.36 8.83
CA ARG A 51 -0.74 -4.29 7.96
C ARG A 51 0.03 -3.52 6.90
N HIS A 52 1.34 -3.70 6.94
CA HIS A 52 2.30 -3.16 5.97
C HIS A 52 2.59 -4.21 4.90
N PHE A 53 2.51 -3.82 3.64
CA PHE A 53 2.84 -4.65 2.49
C PHE A 53 3.99 -4.02 1.72
N GLN A 54 5.11 -4.73 1.63
CA GLN A 54 6.30 -4.33 0.90
C GLN A 54 6.46 -5.23 -0.32
N TYR A 55 6.10 -4.71 -1.48
CA TYR A 55 6.23 -5.43 -2.75
C TYR A 55 7.67 -5.40 -3.26
N LEU A 56 8.22 -6.58 -3.58
CA LEU A 56 9.63 -6.75 -3.93
C LEU A 56 9.88 -6.80 -5.45
N ARG A 57 8.87 -7.16 -6.24
CA ARG A 57 9.01 -7.48 -7.69
C ARG A 57 8.80 -6.27 -8.59
N TRP A 58 9.38 -5.13 -8.20
CA TRP A 58 9.39 -3.93 -9.01
C TRP A 58 10.77 -3.25 -8.90
N SER A 59 11.71 -3.70 -9.74
CA SER A 59 13.07 -3.16 -9.80
C SER A 59 13.07 -1.64 -10.06
N ALA A 60 13.97 -0.89 -9.42
CA ALA A 60 14.14 0.56 -9.59
C ALA A 60 14.29 1.00 -11.06
N TYR A 61 14.89 0.15 -11.88
CA TYR A 61 15.22 0.41 -13.29
C TYR A 61 14.11 0.00 -14.28
N ARG A 62 12.95 -0.40 -13.78
CA ARG A 62 11.83 -0.88 -14.60
C ARG A 62 10.58 -0.05 -14.39
N ASP A 63 9.89 0.17 -15.50
CA ASP A 63 8.62 0.89 -15.55
C ASP A 63 7.43 0.02 -15.11
N THR A 64 7.56 -1.31 -15.20
CA THR A 64 6.52 -2.28 -14.85
C THR A 64 7.04 -3.35 -13.88
N PRO A 65 6.15 -3.99 -13.09
CA PRO A 65 6.53 -5.08 -12.21
C PRO A 65 7.04 -6.30 -13.00
N ASP A 66 7.95 -7.05 -12.41
CA ASP A 66 8.58 -8.22 -13.06
C ASP A 66 7.60 -9.36 -13.31
N SER A 67 6.51 -9.40 -12.55
CA SER A 67 5.42 -10.35 -12.73
C SER A 67 4.07 -9.67 -12.52
N LYS A 68 3.19 -9.81 -13.51
CA LYS A 68 1.80 -9.35 -13.41
C LYS A 68 1.03 -10.15 -12.36
N LYS A 69 1.32 -11.46 -12.26
CA LYS A 69 0.69 -12.36 -11.28
C LYS A 69 1.00 -11.93 -9.84
N SER A 70 2.26 -11.61 -9.54
CA SER A 70 2.66 -11.16 -8.20
C SER A 70 2.07 -9.79 -7.87
N PHE A 71 1.93 -8.92 -8.86
CA PHE A 71 1.27 -7.63 -8.66
C PHE A 71 -0.23 -7.77 -8.39
N LEU A 72 -0.93 -8.66 -9.11
CA LEU A 72 -2.32 -9.00 -8.81
C LEU A 72 -2.46 -9.66 -7.44
N HIS A 73 -1.49 -10.48 -7.03
CA HIS A 73 -1.45 -11.06 -5.68
C HIS A 73 -1.36 -9.98 -4.59
N LEU A 74 -0.51 -8.96 -4.77
CA LEU A 74 -0.47 -7.79 -3.87
C LEU A 74 -1.84 -7.10 -3.77
N LEU A 75 -2.50 -6.80 -4.89
CA LEU A 75 -3.81 -6.16 -4.89
C LEU A 75 -4.85 -6.99 -4.12
N ALA A 76 -4.86 -8.30 -4.32
CA ALA A 76 -5.75 -9.21 -3.60
C ALA A 76 -5.47 -9.26 -2.08
N GLN A 77 -4.21 -9.25 -1.68
CA GLN A 77 -3.82 -9.23 -0.25
C GLN A 77 -4.24 -7.92 0.43
N VAL A 78 -4.09 -6.78 -0.25
CA VAL A 78 -4.52 -5.47 0.28
C VAL A 78 -6.05 -5.42 0.38
N GLU A 79 -6.77 -5.84 -0.66
CA GLU A 79 -8.24 -5.88 -0.63
C GLU A 79 -8.76 -6.79 0.48
N ARG A 80 -8.14 -7.96 0.66
CA ARG A 80 -8.50 -8.89 1.74
C ARG A 80 -8.32 -8.23 3.10
N TRP A 81 -7.18 -7.57 3.33
CA TRP A 81 -6.94 -6.88 4.59
C TRP A 81 -7.96 -5.75 4.82
N GLN A 82 -8.26 -4.93 3.82
CA GLN A 82 -9.28 -3.88 3.94
C GLN A 82 -10.64 -4.44 4.36
N LYS A 83 -11.08 -5.56 3.76
CA LYS A 83 -12.35 -6.22 4.15
C LYS A 83 -12.33 -6.71 5.60
N GLU A 84 -11.19 -7.21 6.08
CA GLU A 84 -11.03 -7.71 7.45
C GLU A 84 -10.88 -6.58 8.48
N SER A 85 -10.22 -5.46 8.12
CA SER A 85 -9.90 -4.35 9.03
C SER A 85 -10.95 -3.23 9.06
N GLY A 86 -11.93 -3.24 8.16
CA GLY A 86 -12.92 -2.17 8.01
C GLY A 86 -12.44 -1.01 7.14
N ASP A 87 -13.19 0.09 7.14
CA ASP A 87 -13.16 1.16 6.13
C ASP A 87 -12.02 2.19 6.33
N GLY A 88 -10.84 1.70 6.74
CA GLY A 88 -9.64 2.50 6.92
C GLY A 88 -9.01 2.92 5.58
N ARG A 89 -8.40 4.11 5.54
CA ARG A 89 -7.67 4.57 4.35
C ARG A 89 -6.38 3.76 4.16
N THR A 90 -6.13 3.33 2.93
CA THR A 90 -4.86 2.71 2.57
C THR A 90 -3.83 3.76 2.19
N VAL A 91 -2.68 3.71 2.86
CA VAL A 91 -1.51 4.52 2.50
C VAL A 91 -0.67 3.74 1.50
N VAL A 92 -0.42 4.35 0.34
CA VAL A 92 0.39 3.77 -0.73
C VAL A 92 1.57 4.70 -0.98
N HIS A 93 2.78 4.16 -1.03
CA HIS A 93 3.94 4.95 -1.39
C HIS A 93 4.97 4.14 -2.20
N CYS A 94 5.80 4.86 -2.94
CA CYS A 94 6.99 4.34 -3.59
C CYS A 94 8.15 5.29 -3.30
N LEU A 95 9.00 5.61 -4.28
CA LEU A 95 10.07 6.59 -4.11
C LEU A 95 9.56 8.04 -4.17
N ASN A 96 8.76 8.36 -5.20
CA ASN A 96 8.18 9.70 -5.40
C ASN A 96 6.68 9.78 -5.06
N GLY A 97 6.07 8.64 -4.70
CA GLY A 97 4.64 8.53 -4.43
C GLY A 97 3.74 8.79 -5.66
N GLY A 98 4.28 8.73 -6.88
CA GLY A 98 3.58 9.03 -8.12
C GLY A 98 3.51 7.82 -9.05
N GLY A 99 4.65 7.36 -9.58
CA GLY A 99 4.70 6.32 -10.61
C GLY A 99 4.05 5.00 -10.19
N ARG A 100 4.77 4.19 -9.41
CA ARG A 100 4.29 2.85 -8.97
C ARG A 100 3.08 2.93 -8.05
N SER A 101 3.05 3.95 -7.20
CA SER A 101 1.91 4.20 -6.32
C SER A 101 0.66 4.49 -7.14
N GLY A 102 0.78 5.30 -8.20
CA GLY A 102 -0.30 5.58 -9.13
C GLY A 102 -0.75 4.36 -9.90
N THR A 103 0.17 3.51 -10.36
CA THR A 103 -0.22 2.25 -11.03
C THR A 103 -0.98 1.32 -10.08
N PHE A 104 -0.56 1.22 -8.80
CA PHE A 104 -1.31 0.50 -7.78
C PHE A 104 -2.72 1.08 -7.59
N CYS A 105 -2.83 2.38 -7.34
CA CYS A 105 -4.13 3.04 -7.15
C CYS A 105 -5.04 2.90 -8.38
N ALA A 106 -4.50 3.07 -9.59
CA ALA A 106 -5.25 2.92 -10.83
C ALA A 106 -5.76 1.50 -11.00
N SER A 107 -4.93 0.50 -10.68
CA SER A 107 -5.31 -0.91 -10.75
C SER A 107 -6.42 -1.23 -9.75
N THR A 108 -6.35 -0.72 -8.52
CA THR A 108 -7.43 -0.87 -7.52
C THR A 108 -8.73 -0.25 -8.03
N MET A 109 -8.69 0.99 -8.56
CA MET A 109 -9.87 1.63 -9.15
C MET A 109 -10.47 0.82 -10.30
N ILE A 110 -9.64 0.29 -11.19
CA ILE A 110 -10.09 -0.54 -12.32
C ILE A 110 -10.71 -1.85 -11.81
N LEU A 111 -10.11 -2.50 -10.80
CA LEU A 111 -10.67 -3.71 -10.20
C LEU A 111 -12.05 -3.45 -9.58
N GLU A 112 -12.26 -2.28 -8.96
CA GLU A 112 -13.58 -1.87 -8.47
C GLU A 112 -14.58 -1.61 -9.61
N MET A 113 -14.16 -0.94 -10.69
CA MET A 113 -15.02 -0.74 -11.86
C MET A 113 -15.48 -2.07 -12.48
N ILE A 114 -14.58 -3.06 -12.55
CA ILE A 114 -14.92 -4.40 -13.04
C ILE A 114 -15.95 -5.04 -12.12
N LYS A 115 -15.74 -5.00 -10.81
CA LYS A 115 -16.62 -5.67 -9.82
C LYS A 115 -17.99 -5.03 -9.72
N CYS A 116 -18.05 -3.70 -9.70
CA CYS A 116 -19.28 -2.95 -9.40
C CYS A 116 -20.07 -2.59 -10.66
N HIS A 117 -19.40 -2.42 -11.81
CA HIS A 117 -20.01 -1.87 -13.02
C HIS A 117 -19.77 -2.73 -14.27
N ASN A 118 -19.02 -3.82 -14.16
CA ASN A 118 -18.62 -4.66 -15.29
C ASN A 118 -17.99 -3.84 -16.44
N MET A 119 -17.15 -2.87 -16.07
CA MET A 119 -16.53 -1.95 -17.02
C MET A 119 -15.06 -1.68 -16.69
N VAL A 120 -14.32 -1.18 -17.68
CA VAL A 120 -12.92 -0.77 -17.53
C VAL A 120 -12.72 0.55 -18.25
N ASP A 121 -12.24 1.56 -17.52
CA ASP A 121 -11.77 2.82 -18.10
C ASP A 121 -10.43 3.23 -17.50
N VAL A 122 -9.36 2.79 -18.16
CA VAL A 122 -7.97 3.05 -17.74
C VAL A 122 -7.64 4.54 -17.84
N PHE A 123 -8.16 5.23 -18.86
CA PHE A 123 -7.91 6.65 -19.05
C PHE A 123 -8.55 7.46 -17.93
N TYR A 124 -9.80 7.16 -17.59
CA TYR A 124 -10.50 7.78 -16.47
C TYR A 124 -9.78 7.52 -15.14
N ALA A 125 -9.32 6.30 -14.88
CA ALA A 125 -8.57 5.99 -13.66
C ALA A 125 -7.28 6.83 -13.56
N ALA A 126 -6.45 6.83 -14.61
CA ALA A 126 -5.20 7.59 -14.64
C ALA A 126 -5.45 9.11 -14.56
N LYS A 127 -6.43 9.63 -15.31
CA LYS A 127 -6.79 11.05 -15.30
C LYS A 127 -7.28 11.49 -13.92
N THR A 128 -8.16 10.71 -13.30
CA THR A 128 -8.68 10.98 -11.96
C THR A 128 -7.54 11.08 -10.95
N LEU A 129 -6.60 10.13 -10.95
CA LEU A 129 -5.44 10.19 -10.05
C LEU A 129 -4.55 11.40 -10.30
N ARG A 130 -4.31 11.77 -11.57
CA ARG A 130 -3.50 12.95 -11.93
C ARG A 130 -4.16 14.27 -11.52
N ASN A 131 -5.49 14.33 -11.42
CA ASN A 131 -6.18 15.50 -10.88
C ASN A 131 -5.94 15.67 -9.37
N TYR A 132 -5.72 14.59 -8.63
CA TYR A 132 -5.41 14.64 -7.19
C TYR A 132 -3.93 14.89 -6.91
N LYS A 133 -3.03 14.27 -7.68
CA LYS A 133 -1.58 14.39 -7.48
C LYS A 133 -0.83 14.33 -8.81
N PRO A 134 0.10 15.25 -9.08
CA PRO A 134 0.98 15.18 -10.25
C PRO A 134 1.77 13.87 -10.33
N ASN A 135 2.12 13.45 -11.54
CA ASN A 135 2.97 12.28 -11.83
C ASN A 135 2.40 10.93 -11.36
N MET A 136 1.09 10.84 -11.13
CA MET A 136 0.42 9.55 -10.93
C MET A 136 0.41 8.77 -12.25
N VAL A 137 0.85 7.50 -12.19
CA VAL A 137 1.08 6.65 -13.38
C VAL A 137 2.07 7.36 -14.32
N GLU A 138 3.32 7.47 -13.87
CA GLU A 138 4.33 8.36 -14.45
C GLU A 138 4.81 7.95 -15.85
N THR A 139 4.87 6.64 -16.11
CA THR A 139 5.39 6.05 -17.35
C THR A 139 4.26 5.46 -18.19
N LEU A 140 4.50 5.34 -19.51
CA LEU A 140 3.58 4.75 -20.49
C LEU A 140 3.68 3.22 -20.52
#